data_AF-A0A9P8F8K3-F1
#
_entry.id   AF-A0A9P8F8K3-F1
#
_cell.length_a   1.000
_cell.length_b   1.000
_cell.length_c   1.000
_cell.angle_alpha   90.00
_cell.angle_beta   90.00
_cell.angle_gamma   90.00
#
_symmetry.space_group_name_H-M   'P 1'
#
loop_
_entity.id
_entity.type
_entity.pdbx_description
1 polymer ?
#
loop_
_entity_poly.entity_id
_entity_poly.type
_entity_poly.pdbx_seq_one_letter_code
_entity_poly.pdbx_strand_id
1 'polypeptide(L)'
;NKKSIHRQRQDQLDVWSARRVLKRMQSKGMAIPEHRRPEMHQKALDTDDESLSDYDPIRLPKDKSLQAAVDDHEKQLNEMAELAAIPRAKRKHLPPPTARFKLTSASQEYIKLFDQPSCRLWFDSWGLQLALEHEYGATKTKMPEEIRADLETRILAADKKLSAIQEKMFSKDVSKQMNVLIDELFALCRPDPMMEWDRRPFEPMTAADEEFWPRFPMRLVDLKPRAEVLGDDLMNATEANHVRRGLLKAMFTHPSSPLLESVDRLGPGARDILGPEFSDPAQGGRMDPKHLLTKDITREQLVALTKAYIEWPFRPLGSEALEASEVEVV
;
A
#
# COMPACT_ATOMS: atom_id res chain seq x y z
N ASN A 1 -5.65 28.32 14.50
CA ASN A 1 -6.54 27.32 13.87
C ASN A 1 -5.95 26.77 12.59
N LYS A 2 -5.05 25.79 12.68
CA LYS A 2 -4.74 24.94 11.52
C LYS A 2 -5.91 23.97 11.41
N LYS A 3 -6.78 24.13 10.41
CA LYS A 3 -7.76 23.09 10.07
C LYS A 3 -6.96 21.80 9.90
N SER A 4 -7.23 20.81 10.75
CA SER A 4 -6.83 19.43 10.48
C SER A 4 -7.58 19.06 9.20
N ILE A 5 -6.93 19.25 8.05
CA ILE A 5 -7.43 18.73 6.80
C ILE A 5 -7.23 17.22 6.95
N HIS A 6 -8.31 16.52 7.31
CA HIS A 6 -8.36 15.08 7.10
C HIS A 6 -7.91 14.85 5.66
N ARG A 7 -6.79 14.15 5.49
CA ARG A 7 -6.31 13.78 4.17
C ARG A 7 -7.32 12.81 3.59
N GLN A 8 -8.32 13.35 2.90
CA GLN A 8 -9.14 12.56 2.00
C GLN A 8 -8.22 12.01 0.91
N ARG A 9 -8.50 10.78 0.51
CA ARG A 9 -7.84 10.17 -0.64
C ARG A 9 -7.94 11.12 -1.82
N GLN A 10 -6.87 11.22 -2.59
CA GLN A 10 -6.82 12.17 -3.69
C GLN A 10 -7.87 11.86 -4.74
N ASP A 11 -8.63 12.87 -5.17
CA ASP A 11 -9.66 12.77 -6.21
C ASP A 11 -9.19 11.98 -7.45
N GLN A 12 -7.94 12.16 -7.86
CA GLN A 12 -7.37 11.48 -9.01
C GLN A 12 -7.24 9.96 -8.81
N LEU A 13 -6.97 9.49 -7.60
CA LEU A 13 -6.96 8.07 -7.28
C LEU A 13 -8.40 7.50 -7.25
N ASP A 14 -9.37 8.28 -6.79
CA ASP A 14 -10.78 7.87 -6.83
C ASP A 14 -11.36 7.84 -8.25
N VAL A 15 -10.97 8.78 -9.11
CA VAL A 15 -11.28 8.75 -10.55
C VAL A 15 -10.68 7.52 -11.20
N TRP A 16 -9.43 7.16 -10.86
CA TRP A 16 -8.79 5.96 -11.38
C TRP A 16 -9.48 4.68 -10.90
N SER A 17 -9.82 4.61 -9.61
CA SER A 17 -10.64 3.54 -9.03
C SER A 17 -11.97 3.41 -9.78
N ALA A 18 -12.67 4.52 -10.00
CA ALA A 18 -13.93 4.55 -10.72
C ALA A 18 -13.81 4.09 -12.17
N ARG A 19 -12.73 4.46 -12.87
CA ARG A 19 -12.45 3.98 -14.23
C ARG A 19 -12.28 2.47 -14.28
N ARG A 20 -11.58 1.86 -13.31
CA ARG A 20 -11.45 0.40 -13.22
C ARG A 20 -12.81 -0.27 -13.04
N VAL A 21 -13.69 0.32 -12.24
CA VAL A 21 -15.06 -0.17 -12.01
C VAL A 21 -15.90 -0.04 -13.27
N LEU A 22 -15.84 1.10 -13.97
CA LEU A 22 -16.51 1.31 -15.25
C LEU A 22 -16.17 0.22 -16.27
N LYS A 23 -14.89 -0.15 -16.40
CA LYS A 23 -14.45 -1.25 -17.28
C LYS A 23 -15.10 -2.59 -16.88
N ARG A 24 -15.19 -2.89 -15.58
CA ARG A 24 -15.87 -4.10 -15.07
C ARG A 24 -17.38 -4.06 -15.30
N MET A 25 -18.00 -2.89 -15.22
CA MET A 25 -19.42 -2.71 -15.50
C MET A 25 -19.71 -2.94 -16.98
N GLN A 26 -18.92 -2.34 -17.86
CA GLN A 26 -19.02 -2.49 -19.31
C GLN A 26 -18.84 -3.95 -19.73
N SER A 27 -17.84 -4.66 -19.19
CA SER A 27 -17.62 -6.08 -19.51
C SER A 27 -18.76 -7.00 -19.06
N LYS A 28 -19.59 -6.55 -18.10
CA LYS A 28 -20.78 -7.25 -17.62
C LYS A 28 -22.09 -6.71 -18.20
N GLY A 29 -22.04 -5.75 -19.12
CA GLY A 29 -23.23 -5.12 -19.70
C GLY A 29 -24.06 -4.31 -18.69
N MET A 30 -23.46 -3.83 -17.61
CA MET A 30 -24.13 -3.02 -16.58
C MET A 30 -24.01 -1.52 -16.88
N ALA A 31 -25.07 -0.76 -16.65
CA ALA A 31 -25.10 0.69 -16.82
C ALA A 31 -25.86 1.37 -15.67
N ILE A 32 -25.51 2.62 -15.37
CA ILE A 32 -26.20 3.45 -14.37
C ILE A 32 -27.04 4.50 -15.09
N PRO A 33 -28.32 4.68 -14.70
CA PRO A 33 -29.15 5.77 -15.22
C PRO A 33 -28.47 7.13 -15.03
N GLU A 34 -28.53 8.00 -16.03
CA GLU A 34 -27.82 9.29 -16.03
C GLU A 34 -28.06 10.12 -14.78
N HIS A 35 -29.33 10.25 -14.36
CA HIS A 35 -29.73 11.00 -13.17
C HIS A 35 -29.28 10.36 -11.82
N ARG A 36 -28.67 9.18 -11.85
CA ARG A 36 -28.18 8.42 -10.68
C ARG A 36 -26.67 8.26 -10.67
N ARG A 37 -25.96 8.80 -11.68
CA ARG A 37 -24.51 8.68 -11.77
C ARG A 37 -23.85 9.50 -10.66
N PRO A 38 -22.93 8.92 -9.89
CA PRO A 38 -22.12 9.70 -8.97
C PRO A 38 -21.13 10.59 -9.73
N GLU A 39 -20.68 11.67 -9.10
CA GLU A 39 -19.74 12.63 -9.70
C GLU A 39 -18.45 11.95 -10.19
N MET A 40 -17.90 11.02 -9.40
CA MET A 40 -16.68 10.29 -9.76
C MET A 40 -16.89 9.36 -10.96
N HIS A 41 -18.09 8.82 -11.16
CA HIS A 41 -18.42 8.04 -12.36
C HIS A 41 -18.43 8.92 -13.59
N GLN A 42 -18.99 10.13 -13.50
CA GLN A 42 -18.99 11.08 -14.61
C GLN A 42 -17.56 11.53 -14.96
N LYS A 43 -16.77 11.95 -13.96
CA LYS A 43 -15.35 12.28 -14.16
C LYS A 43 -14.57 11.12 -14.80
N ALA A 44 -14.85 9.89 -14.38
CA ALA A 44 -14.20 8.72 -14.94
C ALA A 44 -14.65 8.40 -16.37
N LEU A 45 -15.87 8.75 -16.79
CA LEU A 45 -16.28 8.67 -18.20
C LEU A 45 -15.51 9.66 -19.07
N ASP A 46 -15.31 10.88 -18.55
CA ASP A 46 -14.64 11.99 -19.24
C ASP A 46 -13.09 11.86 -19.25
N THR A 47 -12.53 10.90 -18.50
CA THR A 47 -11.08 10.67 -18.40
C THR A 47 -10.62 9.48 -19.24
N ASP A 48 -9.63 9.71 -20.11
CA ASP A 48 -9.05 8.67 -20.97
C ASP A 48 -8.08 7.74 -20.23
N ASP A 49 -8.02 6.48 -20.65
CA ASP A 49 -7.17 5.47 -19.98
C ASP A 49 -5.67 5.74 -20.13
N GLU A 50 -5.24 6.30 -21.25
CA GLU A 50 -3.83 6.66 -21.49
C GLU A 50 -3.36 7.70 -20.47
N SER A 51 -4.23 8.66 -20.15
CA SER A 51 -3.95 9.71 -19.17
C SER A 51 -3.69 9.14 -17.78
N LEU A 52 -4.34 8.03 -17.41
CA LEU A 52 -4.20 7.37 -16.11
C LEU A 52 -2.94 6.52 -16.02
N SER A 53 -2.46 5.99 -17.16
CA SER A 53 -1.24 5.15 -17.19
C SER A 53 0.01 5.90 -16.75
N ASP A 54 0.04 7.22 -16.94
CA ASP A 54 1.13 8.10 -16.49
C ASP A 54 1.20 8.25 -14.97
N TYR A 55 0.11 7.95 -14.26
CA TYR A 55 0.03 7.96 -12.80
C TYR A 55 0.24 6.56 -12.21
N ASP A 56 0.56 5.55 -13.02
CA ASP A 56 0.87 4.20 -12.55
C ASP A 56 2.39 3.96 -12.55
N PRO A 57 3.05 4.00 -11.38
CA PRO A 57 4.46 3.65 -11.30
C PRO A 57 4.66 2.13 -11.17
N ILE A 58 3.67 1.35 -10.72
CA ILE A 58 3.82 -0.10 -10.50
C ILE A 58 3.57 -0.85 -11.80
N ARG A 59 4.59 -0.91 -12.65
CA ARG A 59 4.51 -1.70 -13.88
C ARG A 59 5.86 -2.22 -14.33
N LEU A 60 5.83 -3.47 -14.79
CA LEU A 60 6.95 -4.04 -15.53
C LEU A 60 6.90 -3.66 -17.02
N PRO A 61 8.06 -3.42 -17.65
CA PRO A 61 8.15 -3.35 -19.10
C PRO A 61 7.68 -4.67 -19.72
N LYS A 62 6.65 -4.62 -20.58
CA LYS A 62 5.98 -5.81 -21.14
C LYS A 62 6.90 -6.70 -22.01
N ASP A 63 7.98 -6.13 -22.53
CA ASP A 63 8.86 -6.80 -23.50
C ASP A 63 10.14 -7.37 -22.88
N LYS A 64 10.26 -7.37 -21.54
CA LYS A 64 11.49 -7.75 -20.85
C LYS A 64 11.28 -8.95 -19.93
N SER A 65 12.25 -9.86 -19.93
CA SER A 65 12.35 -10.90 -18.90
C SER A 65 12.59 -10.27 -17.53
N LEU A 66 12.23 -10.97 -16.44
CA LEU A 66 12.47 -10.50 -15.07
C LEU A 66 13.94 -10.14 -14.82
N GLN A 67 14.90 -10.96 -15.27
CA GLN A 67 16.34 -10.68 -15.12
C GLN A 67 16.75 -9.36 -15.77
N ALA A 68 16.41 -9.17 -17.05
CA ALA A 68 16.68 -7.92 -17.76
C ALA A 68 16.01 -6.71 -17.08
N ALA A 69 14.81 -6.87 -16.52
CA ALA A 69 14.14 -5.81 -15.78
C ALA A 69 14.86 -5.47 -14.46
N VAL A 70 15.43 -6.46 -13.76
CA VAL A 70 16.29 -6.23 -12.59
C VAL A 70 17.59 -5.53 -13.00
N ASP A 71 18.25 -5.95 -14.08
CA ASP A 71 19.48 -5.31 -14.58
C ASP A 71 19.24 -3.82 -14.88
N ASP A 72 18.15 -3.50 -15.57
CA ASP A 72 17.76 -2.12 -15.87
C ASP A 72 17.44 -1.33 -14.60
N HIS A 73 16.76 -1.96 -13.64
CA HIS A 73 16.44 -1.32 -12.37
C HIS A 73 17.71 -0.99 -11.58
N GLU A 74 18.66 -1.91 -11.50
CA GLU A 74 19.95 -1.66 -10.85
C GLU A 74 20.74 -0.52 -11.50
N LYS A 75 20.70 -0.44 -12.84
CA LYS A 75 21.29 0.67 -13.60
C LYS A 75 20.62 2.00 -13.25
N GLN A 76 19.29 2.05 -13.24
CA GLN A 76 18.54 3.25 -12.84
C GLN A 76 18.87 3.66 -11.40
N LEU A 77 19.00 2.70 -10.48
CA LEU A 77 19.39 2.97 -9.10
C LEU A 77 20.84 3.50 -8.99
N ASN A 78 21.76 3.07 -9.86
CA ASN A 78 23.11 3.63 -9.93
C ASN A 78 23.06 5.11 -10.36
N GLU A 79 22.36 5.42 -11.45
CA GLU A 79 22.20 6.80 -11.94
C GLU A 79 21.54 7.70 -10.89
N MET A 80 20.52 7.19 -10.20
CA MET A 80 19.88 7.90 -9.09
C MET A 80 20.80 8.11 -7.88
N ALA A 81 21.65 7.13 -7.56
CA ALA A 81 22.60 7.24 -6.46
C ALA A 81 23.67 8.29 -6.74
N GLU A 82 24.15 8.39 -7.98
CA GLU A 82 25.05 9.45 -8.43
C GLU A 82 24.40 10.83 -8.27
N LEU A 83 23.15 10.98 -8.70
CA LEU A 83 22.38 12.22 -8.50
C LEU A 83 22.19 12.55 -7.01
N ALA A 84 21.92 11.54 -6.18
CA ALA A 84 21.76 11.73 -4.74
C ALA A 84 23.06 12.18 -4.05
N ALA A 85 24.22 11.73 -4.55
CA ALA A 85 25.53 12.10 -4.03
C ALA A 85 25.88 13.58 -4.27
N ILE A 86 25.31 14.21 -5.31
CA ILE A 86 25.50 15.63 -5.57
C ILE A 86 24.80 16.45 -4.47
N PRO A 87 25.43 17.50 -3.91
CA PRO A 87 24.79 18.36 -2.92
C PRO A 87 23.49 18.98 -3.44
N ARG A 88 22.42 18.97 -2.63
CA ARG A 88 21.07 19.45 -3.01
C ARG A 88 21.06 20.87 -3.59
N ALA A 89 21.95 21.74 -3.13
CA ALA A 89 22.10 23.10 -3.66
C ALA A 89 22.57 23.12 -5.13
N LYS A 90 23.47 22.20 -5.51
CA LYS A 90 24.01 22.10 -6.88
C LYS A 90 23.06 21.35 -7.83
N ARG A 91 22.23 20.44 -7.30
CA ARG A 91 21.21 19.72 -8.09
C ARG A 91 20.17 20.66 -8.73
N LYS A 92 19.97 21.86 -8.18
CA LYS A 92 19.04 22.89 -8.70
C LYS A 92 19.23 23.24 -10.16
N HIS A 93 20.43 23.09 -10.67
CA HIS A 93 20.80 23.51 -12.01
C HIS A 93 20.99 22.33 -12.97
N LEU A 94 20.82 21.10 -12.49
CA LEU A 94 20.91 19.91 -13.32
C LEU A 94 19.54 19.59 -13.91
N PRO A 95 19.46 19.33 -15.22
CA PRO A 95 18.25 18.77 -15.78
C PRO A 95 18.03 17.39 -15.15
N PRO A 96 16.91 17.16 -14.45
CA PRO A 96 16.63 15.86 -13.89
C PRO A 96 16.40 14.85 -15.03
N PRO A 97 16.75 13.57 -14.85
CA PRO A 97 16.32 12.52 -15.76
C PRO A 97 14.80 12.59 -15.95
N THR A 98 14.37 12.28 -17.16
CA THR A 98 12.95 12.21 -17.50
C THR A 98 12.31 11.07 -16.73
N ALA A 99 11.48 11.42 -15.75
CA ALA A 99 10.56 10.50 -15.10
C ALA A 99 9.27 10.39 -15.91
N ARG A 100 8.73 9.17 -15.96
CA ARG A 100 7.45 8.85 -16.58
C ARG A 100 6.31 9.20 -15.65
N PHE A 101 6.43 8.86 -14.36
CA PHE A 101 5.37 9.07 -13.39
C PHE A 101 5.02 10.56 -13.26
N LYS A 102 3.74 10.86 -13.36
CA LYS A 102 3.20 12.21 -13.13
C LYS A 102 2.68 12.31 -11.71
N LEU A 103 3.07 13.39 -11.02
CA LEU A 103 2.47 13.73 -9.74
C LEU A 103 1.05 14.23 -9.97
N THR A 104 0.14 13.74 -9.14
CA THR A 104 -1.23 14.27 -8.97
C THR A 104 -1.19 15.75 -8.59
N SER A 105 -2.25 16.49 -8.91
CA SER A 105 -2.33 17.94 -8.62
C SER A 105 -2.16 18.20 -7.13
N ALA A 106 -2.81 17.40 -6.29
CA ALA A 106 -2.66 17.45 -4.84
C ALA A 106 -1.21 17.18 -4.40
N SER A 107 -0.53 16.18 -4.97
CA SER A 107 0.88 15.90 -4.64
C SER A 107 1.80 17.07 -5.03
N GLN A 108 1.49 17.77 -6.12
CA GLN A 108 2.26 18.96 -6.54
C GLN A 108 2.10 20.13 -5.57
N GLU A 109 0.98 20.24 -4.84
CA GLU A 109 0.77 21.26 -3.81
C GLU A 109 1.62 20.98 -2.56
N TYR A 110 1.77 19.71 -2.18
CA TYR A 110 2.54 19.32 -1.00
C TYR A 110 4.05 19.20 -1.26
N ILE A 111 4.45 18.93 -2.50
CA ILE A 111 5.85 18.79 -2.91
C ILE A 111 6.31 20.08 -3.59
N LYS A 112 7.34 20.72 -3.01
CA LYS A 112 7.96 21.92 -3.58
C LYS A 112 8.34 21.66 -5.04
N LEU A 113 8.05 22.62 -5.92
CA LEU A 113 8.35 22.58 -7.36
C LEU A 113 9.76 22.04 -7.67
N PHE A 114 10.75 22.46 -6.89
CA PHE A 114 12.14 22.01 -7.05
C PHE A 114 12.35 20.50 -6.76
N ASP A 115 11.62 19.93 -5.81
CA ASP A 115 11.76 18.52 -5.45
C ASP A 115 10.92 17.60 -6.35
N GLN A 116 9.92 18.12 -7.06
CA GLN A 116 8.99 17.34 -7.88
C GLN A 116 9.67 16.41 -8.89
N PRO A 117 10.68 16.82 -9.68
CA PRO A 117 11.30 15.91 -10.64
C PRO A 117 12.02 14.73 -9.98
N SER A 118 12.76 15.01 -8.90
CA SER A 118 13.43 13.97 -8.11
C SER A 118 12.41 13.02 -7.49
N CYS A 119 11.28 13.55 -6.99
CA CYS A 119 10.20 12.74 -6.45
C CYS A 119 9.64 11.80 -7.53
N ARG A 120 9.32 12.31 -8.72
CA ARG A 120 8.79 11.50 -9.84
C ARG A 120 9.73 10.37 -10.22
N LEU A 121 11.03 10.66 -10.33
CA LEU A 121 12.04 9.64 -10.61
C LEU A 121 12.08 8.57 -9.53
N TRP A 122 11.99 8.97 -8.26
CA TRP A 122 11.94 8.02 -7.15
C TRP A 122 10.66 7.20 -7.14
N PHE A 123 9.50 7.77 -7.44
CA PHE A 123 8.24 7.03 -7.57
C PHE A 123 8.30 5.98 -8.69
N ASP A 124 8.88 6.31 -9.85
CA ASP A 124 9.07 5.34 -10.94
C ASP A 124 9.95 4.17 -10.51
N SER A 125 11.10 4.44 -9.88
CA SER A 125 12.02 3.40 -9.42
C SER A 125 11.40 2.55 -8.31
N TRP A 126 10.71 3.17 -7.36
CA TRP A 126 10.06 2.47 -6.26
C TRP A 126 8.84 1.65 -6.72
N GLY A 127 8.08 2.15 -7.71
CA GLY A 127 7.03 1.37 -8.36
C GLY A 127 7.56 0.19 -9.17
N LEU A 128 8.70 0.36 -9.87
CA LEU A 128 9.37 -0.73 -10.56
C LEU A 128 9.86 -1.80 -9.58
N GLN A 129 10.46 -1.40 -8.45
CA GLN A 129 10.85 -2.31 -7.36
C GLN A 129 9.68 -3.18 -6.91
N LEU A 130 8.52 -2.59 -6.63
CA LEU A 130 7.33 -3.37 -6.29
C LEU A 130 6.87 -4.31 -7.40
N ALA A 131 6.90 -3.85 -8.64
CA ALA A 131 6.48 -4.66 -9.78
C ALA A 131 7.39 -5.89 -9.95
N LEU A 132 8.69 -5.72 -9.70
CA LEU A 132 9.68 -6.81 -9.64
C LEU A 132 9.40 -7.77 -8.48
N GLU A 133 9.12 -7.27 -7.28
CA GLU A 133 8.76 -8.11 -6.11
C GLU A 133 7.53 -8.98 -6.41
N HIS A 134 6.48 -8.39 -7.02
CA HIS A 134 5.27 -9.11 -7.37
C HIS A 134 5.51 -10.19 -8.44
N GLU A 135 6.25 -9.86 -9.50
CA GLU A 135 6.57 -10.83 -10.55
C GLU A 135 7.50 -11.94 -10.07
N TYR A 136 8.48 -11.62 -9.23
CA TYR A 136 9.29 -12.61 -8.53
C TYR A 136 8.40 -13.53 -7.69
N GLY A 137 7.49 -12.98 -6.89
CA GLY A 137 6.53 -13.75 -6.09
C GLY A 137 5.66 -14.69 -6.94
N ALA A 138 5.22 -14.25 -8.12
CA ALA A 138 4.39 -15.03 -9.04
C ALA A 138 5.16 -16.13 -9.79
N THR A 139 6.45 -15.94 -10.02
CA THR A 139 7.27 -16.81 -10.89
C THR A 139 8.31 -17.64 -10.15
N LYS A 140 8.60 -17.36 -8.87
CA LYS A 140 9.63 -18.05 -8.04
C LYS A 140 9.51 -19.57 -8.01
N THR A 141 8.30 -20.12 -8.14
CA THR A 141 8.06 -21.57 -8.13
C THR A 141 8.42 -22.26 -9.45
N LYS A 142 8.57 -21.50 -10.54
CA LYS A 142 8.87 -22.00 -11.89
C LYS A 142 10.36 -21.86 -12.24
N MET A 143 11.16 -21.23 -11.38
CA MET A 143 12.56 -20.91 -11.63
C MET A 143 13.50 -21.92 -10.98
N PRO A 144 14.68 -22.18 -11.59
CA PRO A 144 15.77 -22.90 -10.93
C PRO A 144 16.21 -22.21 -9.64
N GLU A 145 16.63 -22.99 -8.65
CA GLU A 145 17.01 -22.48 -7.33
C GLU A 145 18.16 -21.45 -7.36
N GLU A 146 19.17 -21.67 -8.21
CA GLU A 146 20.29 -20.74 -8.37
C GLU A 146 19.83 -19.36 -8.87
N ILE A 147 18.98 -19.34 -9.90
CA ILE A 147 18.43 -18.10 -10.46
C ILE A 147 17.52 -17.41 -9.44
N ARG A 148 16.72 -18.19 -8.70
CA ARG A 148 15.83 -17.68 -7.67
C ARG A 148 16.63 -16.96 -6.57
N ALA A 149 17.67 -17.60 -6.03
CA ALA A 149 18.49 -17.04 -4.95
C ALA A 149 19.26 -15.78 -5.39
N ASP A 150 19.77 -15.76 -6.64
CA ASP A 150 20.41 -14.58 -7.22
C ASP A 150 19.43 -13.40 -7.30
N LEU A 151 18.27 -13.61 -7.94
CA LEU A 151 17.25 -12.58 -8.10
C LEU A 151 16.74 -12.05 -6.76
N GLU A 152 16.49 -12.92 -5.79
CA GLU A 152 16.08 -12.53 -4.44
C GLU A 152 17.11 -11.60 -3.78
N THR A 153 18.39 -11.98 -3.84
CA THR A 153 19.48 -11.20 -3.28
C THR A 153 19.57 -9.82 -3.94
N ARG A 154 19.43 -9.77 -5.26
CA ARG A 154 19.49 -8.54 -6.06
C ARG A 154 18.31 -7.60 -5.80
N ILE A 155 17.10 -8.13 -5.75
CA ILE A 155 15.88 -7.35 -5.45
C ILE A 155 15.94 -6.79 -4.02
N LEU A 156 16.41 -7.56 -3.04
CA LEU A 156 16.61 -7.08 -1.66
C LEU A 156 17.74 -6.04 -1.56
N ALA A 157 18.81 -6.18 -2.35
CA ALA A 157 19.88 -5.19 -2.41
C ALA A 157 19.41 -3.87 -3.05
N ALA A 158 18.58 -3.96 -4.09
CA ALA A 158 17.96 -2.83 -4.76
C ALA A 158 17.05 -2.04 -3.80
N ASP A 159 16.22 -2.72 -3.01
CA ASP A 159 15.37 -2.12 -1.98
C ASP A 159 16.18 -1.32 -0.94
N LYS A 160 17.22 -1.94 -0.36
CA LYS A 160 18.13 -1.27 0.60
C LYS A 160 18.78 -0.03 0.00
N LYS A 161 19.22 -0.13 -1.26
CA LYS A 161 19.85 0.98 -1.97
C LYS A 161 18.86 2.11 -2.21
N LEU A 162 17.62 1.78 -2.56
CA LEU A 162 16.57 2.76 -2.83
C LEU A 162 16.16 3.51 -1.55
N SER A 163 16.09 2.82 -0.40
CA SER A 163 15.94 3.44 0.92
C SER A 163 17.08 4.41 1.24
N ALA A 164 18.34 4.01 1.01
CA ALA A 164 19.51 4.87 1.22
C ALA A 164 19.53 6.09 0.26
N ILE A 165 19.04 5.93 -0.98
CA ILE A 165 18.88 7.03 -1.94
C ILE A 165 17.84 8.02 -1.41
N GLN A 166 16.70 7.54 -0.90
CA GLN A 166 15.64 8.40 -0.38
C GLN A 166 16.16 9.32 0.74
N GLU A 167 16.91 8.77 1.70
CA GLU A 167 17.49 9.51 2.82
C GLU A 167 18.48 10.61 2.38
N LYS A 168 19.27 10.35 1.34
CA LYS A 168 20.24 11.32 0.79
C LYS A 168 19.60 12.35 -0.13
N MET A 169 18.55 11.94 -0.85
CA MET A 169 17.94 12.75 -1.89
C MET A 169 16.97 13.79 -1.30
N PHE A 170 16.23 13.42 -0.25
CA PHE A 170 15.11 14.20 0.28
C PHE A 170 15.28 14.59 1.75
N SER A 171 14.67 15.71 2.14
CA SER A 171 14.52 16.06 3.57
C SER A 171 13.41 15.23 4.22
N LYS A 172 13.50 15.01 5.54
CA LYS A 172 12.52 14.24 6.32
C LYS A 172 11.05 14.60 6.03
N ASP A 173 10.73 15.89 5.92
CA ASP A 173 9.37 16.34 5.60
C ASP A 173 8.89 15.86 4.23
N VAL A 174 9.76 15.91 3.23
CA VAL A 174 9.45 15.50 1.85
C VAL A 174 9.30 13.98 1.81
N SER A 175 10.22 13.23 2.45
CA SER A 175 10.11 11.78 2.57
C SER A 175 8.80 11.35 3.24
N LYS A 176 8.38 12.06 4.30
CA LYS A 176 7.09 11.80 4.95
C LYS A 176 5.90 12.01 4.02
N GLN A 177 5.89 13.08 3.23
CA GLN A 177 4.82 13.29 2.23
C GLN A 177 4.83 12.18 1.17
N MET A 178 6.01 11.85 0.65
CA MET A 178 6.17 10.82 -0.38
C MET A 178 5.69 9.46 0.11
N ASN A 179 6.02 9.06 1.34
CA ASN A 179 5.57 7.78 1.90
C ASN A 179 4.04 7.70 1.99
N VAL A 180 3.34 8.78 2.35
CA VAL A 180 1.87 8.80 2.35
C VAL A 180 1.30 8.65 0.94
N LEU A 181 1.89 9.34 -0.04
CA LEU A 181 1.44 9.25 -1.43
C LEU A 181 1.67 7.87 -2.03
N ILE A 182 2.83 7.29 -1.77
CA ILE A 182 3.19 5.95 -2.20
C ILE A 182 2.20 4.94 -1.67
N ASP A 183 1.92 5.01 -0.38
CA ASP A 183 1.04 4.08 0.29
C ASP A 183 -0.38 4.07 -0.30
N GLU A 184 -1.00 5.23 -0.53
CA GLU A 184 -2.33 5.31 -1.17
C GLU A 184 -2.32 4.78 -2.61
N LEU A 185 -1.28 5.12 -3.36
CA LEU A 185 -1.10 4.66 -4.73
C LEU A 185 -0.91 3.14 -4.78
N PHE A 186 -0.15 2.59 -3.85
CA PHE A 186 0.12 1.18 -3.74
C PHE A 186 -1.12 0.38 -3.37
N ALA A 187 -1.89 0.87 -2.41
CA ALA A 187 -3.17 0.28 -2.08
C ALA A 187 -4.07 0.14 -3.31
N LEU A 188 -4.05 1.11 -4.23
CA LEU A 188 -4.81 1.06 -5.48
C LEU A 188 -4.18 0.17 -6.57
N CYS A 189 -2.86 0.20 -6.72
CA CYS A 189 -2.17 -0.36 -7.89
C CYS A 189 -1.84 -1.85 -7.79
N ARG A 190 -1.98 -2.48 -6.62
CA ARG A 190 -1.84 -3.93 -6.48
C ARG A 190 -2.79 -4.69 -7.42
N PRO A 191 -2.40 -5.91 -7.88
CA PRO A 191 -3.27 -6.76 -8.72
C PRO A 191 -4.67 -6.96 -8.12
N ASP A 192 -4.71 -7.15 -6.79
CA ASP A 192 -5.92 -7.09 -5.98
C ASP A 192 -5.85 -5.83 -5.09
N PRO A 193 -6.50 -4.71 -5.47
CA PRO A 193 -6.42 -3.44 -4.76
C PRO A 193 -6.79 -3.62 -3.29
N MET A 194 -6.06 -3.03 -2.36
CA MET A 194 -6.21 -3.34 -0.93
C MET A 194 -7.58 -2.93 -0.35
N MET A 195 -8.16 -1.83 -0.84
CA MET A 195 -9.44 -1.34 -0.36
C MET A 195 -10.62 -2.03 -1.08
N GLU A 196 -11.60 -2.51 -0.31
CA GLU A 196 -12.83 -3.10 -0.85
C GLU A 196 -13.57 -2.13 -1.78
N TRP A 197 -13.48 -0.83 -1.48
CA TRP A 197 -13.99 0.23 -2.35
C TRP A 197 -13.46 0.10 -3.78
N ASP A 198 -12.17 -0.15 -3.98
CA ASP A 198 -11.54 -0.27 -5.30
C ASP A 198 -11.84 -1.62 -5.99
N ARG A 199 -12.29 -2.61 -5.22
CA ARG A 199 -12.72 -3.93 -5.71
C ARG A 199 -14.18 -3.96 -6.13
N ARG A 200 -14.94 -2.87 -5.91
CA ARG A 200 -16.38 -2.85 -6.16
C ARG A 200 -16.73 -3.35 -7.57
N PRO A 201 -17.74 -4.23 -7.70
CA PRO A 201 -18.14 -4.78 -9.00
C PRO A 201 -18.93 -3.79 -9.86
N PHE A 202 -19.54 -2.78 -9.24
CA PHE A 202 -20.29 -1.72 -9.88
C PHE A 202 -20.21 -0.43 -9.04
N GLU A 203 -20.44 0.71 -9.68
CA GLU A 203 -20.52 2.00 -8.98
C GLU A 203 -21.84 2.11 -8.20
N PRO A 204 -21.83 2.64 -6.97
CA PRO A 204 -23.07 2.85 -6.23
C PRO A 204 -23.91 3.92 -6.91
N MET A 205 -25.22 3.75 -6.86
CA MET A 205 -26.17 4.75 -7.35
C MET A 205 -26.26 5.90 -6.34
N THR A 206 -26.28 7.13 -6.85
CA THR A 206 -26.56 8.30 -6.04
C THR A 206 -28.06 8.35 -5.72
N ALA A 207 -28.39 8.45 -4.43
CA ALA A 207 -29.73 8.79 -3.98
C ALA A 207 -29.80 10.29 -3.70
N ALA A 208 -30.92 10.92 -4.03
CA ALA A 208 -31.11 12.35 -3.79
C ALA A 208 -31.67 12.58 -2.38
N ASP A 209 -31.32 13.69 -1.75
CA ASP A 209 -31.71 13.98 -0.36
C ASP A 209 -33.24 14.08 -0.20
N GLU A 210 -33.94 14.45 -1.26
CA GLU A 210 -35.40 14.57 -1.32
C GLU A 210 -36.11 13.20 -1.31
N GLU A 211 -35.39 12.11 -1.53
CA GLU A 211 -35.95 10.74 -1.58
C GLU A 211 -36.14 10.14 -0.18
N PHE A 212 -35.60 10.78 0.86
CA PHE A 212 -35.66 10.30 2.24
C PHE A 212 -36.41 11.27 3.15
N TRP A 213 -37.09 10.70 4.15
CA TRP A 213 -37.67 11.46 5.25
C TRP A 213 -37.13 10.93 6.59
N PRO A 214 -36.51 11.79 7.44
CA PRO A 214 -36.15 13.18 7.16
C PRO A 214 -35.05 13.30 6.10
N ARG A 215 -34.97 14.47 5.43
CA ARG A 215 -34.03 14.74 4.32
C ARG A 215 -32.60 14.81 4.83
N PHE A 216 -31.89 13.69 4.78
CA PHE A 216 -30.48 13.59 5.09
C PHE A 216 -29.78 12.69 4.07
N PRO A 217 -28.47 12.90 3.80
CA PRO A 217 -27.71 12.01 2.92
C PRO A 217 -27.66 10.59 3.49
N MET A 218 -28.32 9.65 2.81
CA MET A 218 -28.38 8.24 3.20
C MET A 218 -27.55 7.37 2.26
N ARG A 219 -26.99 6.28 2.79
CA ARG A 219 -26.27 5.27 2.01
C ARG A 219 -26.72 3.88 2.44
N LEU A 220 -27.01 3.02 1.48
CA LEU A 220 -27.28 1.61 1.73
C LEU A 220 -25.97 0.83 1.68
N VAL A 221 -25.69 0.04 2.71
CA VAL A 221 -24.53 -0.84 2.79
C VAL A 221 -25.03 -2.28 3.00
N ASP A 222 -24.68 -3.17 2.08
CA ASP A 222 -24.94 -4.61 2.19
C ASP A 222 -23.74 -5.28 2.88
N LEU A 223 -23.93 -5.75 4.11
CA LEU A 223 -22.90 -6.42 4.90
C LEU A 223 -23.25 -7.90 5.04
N LYS A 224 -22.47 -8.76 4.39
CA LYS A 224 -22.62 -10.21 4.49
C LYS A 224 -21.62 -10.78 5.51
N PRO A 225 -22.08 -11.39 6.61
CA PRO A 225 -21.18 -12.02 7.56
C PRO A 225 -20.46 -13.19 6.89
N ARG A 226 -19.16 -13.32 7.15
CA ARG A 226 -18.33 -14.45 6.70
C ARG A 226 -17.94 -15.27 7.91
N ALA A 227 -18.09 -16.59 7.82
CA ALA A 227 -17.55 -17.49 8.81
C ALA A 227 -16.01 -17.50 8.71
N GLU A 228 -15.33 -17.32 9.83
CA GLU A 228 -13.88 -17.42 9.93
C GLU A 228 -13.53 -18.43 11.01
N VAL A 229 -12.70 -19.41 10.67
CA VAL A 229 -12.26 -20.46 11.59
C VAL A 229 -10.99 -19.98 12.28
N LEU A 230 -11.18 -19.28 13.40
CA LEU A 230 -10.12 -18.75 14.26
C LEU A 230 -9.84 -19.61 15.48
N GLY A 231 -10.74 -20.53 15.83
CA GLY A 231 -10.55 -21.49 16.91
C GLY A 231 -9.73 -22.71 16.47
N ASP A 232 -8.97 -23.26 17.41
CA ASP A 232 -8.18 -24.49 17.27
C ASP A 232 -8.24 -25.27 18.60
N ASP A 233 -7.51 -26.38 18.71
CA ASP A 233 -7.40 -27.19 19.94
C ASP A 233 -6.98 -26.37 21.17
N LEU A 234 -6.25 -25.26 20.97
CA LEU A 234 -5.78 -24.37 22.04
C LEU A 234 -6.84 -23.40 22.56
N MET A 235 -7.81 -23.01 21.73
CA MET A 235 -8.73 -21.92 22.09
C MET A 235 -10.02 -21.94 21.26
N ASN A 236 -11.15 -21.71 21.91
CA ASN A 236 -12.44 -21.65 21.20
C ASN A 236 -12.54 -20.39 20.33
N ALA A 237 -13.47 -20.40 19.37
CA ALA A 237 -13.62 -19.29 18.42
C ALA A 237 -13.97 -17.94 19.08
N THR A 238 -14.70 -17.94 20.20
CA THR A 238 -15.10 -16.71 20.91
C THR A 238 -13.89 -16.06 21.58
N GLU A 239 -13.08 -16.85 22.27
CA GLU A 239 -11.84 -16.41 22.89
C GLU A 239 -10.85 -15.93 21.81
N ALA A 240 -10.70 -16.67 20.72
CA ALA A 240 -9.80 -16.30 19.62
C ALA A 240 -10.19 -14.96 19.00
N ASN A 241 -11.49 -14.70 18.89
CA ASN A 241 -12.00 -13.40 18.48
C ASN A 241 -11.70 -12.29 19.49
N HIS A 242 -11.73 -12.58 20.79
CA HIS A 242 -11.34 -11.60 21.82
C HIS A 242 -9.86 -11.23 21.70
N VAL A 243 -8.98 -12.22 21.56
CA VAL A 243 -7.54 -12.01 21.35
C VAL A 243 -7.29 -11.21 20.08
N ARG A 244 -7.94 -11.56 18.96
CA ARG A 244 -7.84 -10.81 17.70
C ARG A 244 -8.23 -9.34 17.87
N ARG A 245 -9.30 -9.05 18.62
CA ARG A 245 -9.73 -7.67 18.89
C ARG A 245 -8.70 -6.90 19.71
N GLY A 246 -8.09 -7.54 20.71
CA GLY A 246 -7.00 -6.95 21.49
C GLY A 246 -5.77 -6.65 20.63
N LEU A 247 -5.36 -7.63 19.81
CA LEU A 247 -4.26 -7.51 18.87
C LEU A 247 -4.47 -6.36 17.87
N LEU A 248 -5.66 -6.30 17.26
CA LEU A 248 -6.04 -5.19 16.37
C LEU A 248 -5.96 -3.85 17.09
N LYS A 249 -6.51 -3.74 18.31
CA LYS A 249 -6.46 -2.50 19.08
C LYS A 249 -5.02 -2.06 19.35
N ALA A 250 -4.15 -2.98 19.74
CA ALA A 250 -2.74 -2.67 20.02
C ALA A 250 -2.02 -2.17 18.75
N MET A 251 -2.08 -2.95 17.67
CA MET A 251 -1.35 -2.63 16.43
C MET A 251 -1.91 -1.39 15.71
N PHE A 252 -3.25 -1.24 15.64
CA PHE A 252 -3.88 -0.13 14.91
C PHE A 252 -3.92 1.19 15.70
N THR A 253 -3.21 1.28 16.82
CA THR A 253 -2.88 2.57 17.44
C THR A 253 -2.03 3.42 16.47
N HIS A 254 -1.13 2.79 15.71
CA HIS A 254 -0.28 3.43 14.71
C HIS A 254 -0.35 2.69 13.37
N PRO A 255 -1.48 2.80 12.64
CA PRO A 255 -1.75 1.97 11.45
C PRO A 255 -0.78 2.22 10.29
N SER A 256 -0.11 3.38 10.27
CA SER A 256 0.89 3.72 9.24
C SER A 256 2.34 3.46 9.67
N SER A 257 2.56 2.85 10.84
CA SER A 257 3.88 2.36 11.23
C SER A 257 4.20 1.05 10.51
N PRO A 258 5.50 0.73 10.33
CA PRO A 258 5.93 -0.60 9.92
C PRO A 258 5.32 -1.70 10.80
N LEU A 259 4.94 -2.82 10.18
CA LEU A 259 4.35 -3.96 10.88
C LEU A 259 5.29 -4.49 11.97
N LEU A 260 6.58 -4.64 11.65
CA LEU A 260 7.59 -5.10 12.60
C LEU A 260 7.60 -4.27 13.89
N GLU A 261 7.54 -2.94 13.75
CA GLU A 261 7.51 -2.02 14.90
C GLU A 261 6.20 -2.14 15.69
N SER A 262 5.08 -2.42 15.01
CA SER A 262 3.78 -2.59 15.68
C SER A 262 3.69 -3.92 16.43
N VAL A 263 4.33 -4.97 15.90
CA VAL A 263 4.42 -6.27 16.53
C VAL A 263 5.37 -6.24 17.74
N ASP A 264 6.49 -5.52 17.66
CA ASP A 264 7.39 -5.36 18.82
C ASP A 264 6.71 -4.85 20.08
N ARG A 265 5.73 -3.96 19.91
CA ARG A 265 4.98 -3.36 21.02
C ARG A 265 4.08 -4.35 21.73
N LEU A 266 3.83 -5.52 21.15
CA LEU A 266 3.07 -6.59 21.80
C LEU A 266 3.87 -7.25 22.93
N GLY A 267 5.20 -7.19 22.87
CA GLY A 267 6.07 -7.70 23.91
C GLY A 267 7.48 -8.04 23.39
N PRO A 268 8.45 -8.23 24.29
CA PRO A 268 9.81 -8.60 23.92
C PRO A 268 9.85 -9.90 23.11
N GLY A 269 10.50 -9.89 21.95
CA GLY A 269 10.61 -11.06 21.08
C GLY A 269 9.37 -11.34 20.22
N ALA A 270 8.38 -10.44 20.20
CA ALA A 270 7.19 -10.62 19.39
C ALA A 270 7.48 -10.71 17.88
N ARG A 271 8.60 -10.18 17.36
CA ARG A 271 8.91 -10.31 15.92
C ARG A 271 8.97 -11.76 15.44
N ASP A 272 9.34 -12.68 16.33
CA ASP A 272 9.51 -14.09 16.00
C ASP A 272 8.17 -14.80 15.71
N ILE A 273 7.03 -14.16 16.03
CA ILE A 273 5.71 -14.71 15.69
C ILE A 273 5.31 -14.47 14.23
N LEU A 274 6.06 -13.65 13.48
CA LEU A 274 5.75 -13.39 12.08
C LEU A 274 6.19 -14.56 11.20
N GLY A 275 5.22 -15.17 10.52
CA GLY A 275 5.46 -16.23 9.55
C GLY A 275 5.97 -15.74 8.18
N PRO A 276 6.29 -16.67 7.27
CA PRO A 276 6.77 -16.35 5.93
C PRO A 276 5.75 -15.63 5.05
N GLU A 277 4.45 -15.69 5.35
CA GLU A 277 3.36 -15.01 4.63
C GLU A 277 3.48 -13.47 4.64
N PHE A 278 4.20 -12.90 5.62
CA PHE A 278 4.48 -11.47 5.69
C PHE A 278 5.60 -11.04 4.74
N SER A 279 6.45 -11.99 4.33
CA SER A 279 7.55 -11.79 3.40
C SER A 279 7.17 -12.12 1.95
N ASP A 280 5.99 -12.70 1.70
CA ASP A 280 5.56 -13.15 0.37
C ASP A 280 4.72 -12.09 -0.37
N PRO A 281 5.22 -11.45 -1.44
CA PRO A 281 4.46 -10.47 -2.23
C PRO A 281 3.20 -11.06 -2.88
N ALA A 282 3.15 -12.37 -3.11
CA ALA A 282 1.98 -13.04 -3.68
C ALA A 282 0.81 -13.13 -2.69
N GLN A 283 1.08 -13.09 -1.38
CA GLN A 283 0.07 -13.16 -0.31
C GLN A 283 -0.24 -11.78 0.31
N GLY A 284 0.28 -10.70 -0.28
CA GLY A 284 0.11 -9.34 0.20
C GLY A 284 1.22 -8.84 1.12
N GLY A 285 2.26 -9.65 1.36
CA GLY A 285 3.48 -9.28 2.07
C GLY A 285 4.45 -8.44 1.24
N ARG A 286 5.66 -8.24 1.76
CA ARG A 286 6.76 -7.51 1.12
C ARG A 286 8.07 -8.28 1.31
N MET A 287 8.94 -8.30 0.31
CA MET A 287 10.19 -9.07 0.43
C MET A 287 11.06 -8.58 1.60
N ASP A 288 11.11 -7.26 1.85
CA ASP A 288 11.54 -6.71 3.15
C ASP A 288 10.29 -6.35 4.00
N PRO A 289 10.01 -7.09 5.09
CA PRO A 289 8.86 -6.82 5.97
C PRO A 289 8.87 -5.44 6.63
N LYS A 290 10.00 -4.71 6.65
CA LYS A 290 10.06 -3.32 7.16
C LYS A 290 9.20 -2.35 6.35
N HIS A 291 8.95 -2.67 5.08
CA HIS A 291 8.13 -1.85 4.19
C HIS A 291 6.66 -2.27 4.17
N LEU A 292 6.27 -3.32 4.91
CA LEU A 292 4.88 -3.67 5.12
C LEU A 292 4.32 -2.83 6.27
N LEU A 293 3.30 -2.02 6.00
CA LEU A 293 2.64 -1.21 7.04
C LEU A 293 1.59 -2.04 7.78
N THR A 294 1.31 -1.67 9.02
CA THR A 294 0.31 -2.37 9.84
C THR A 294 -1.09 -2.38 9.23
N LYS A 295 -1.49 -1.29 8.58
CA LYS A 295 -2.77 -1.21 7.86
C LYS A 295 -2.82 -2.00 6.56
N ASP A 296 -1.68 -2.45 6.06
CA ASP A 296 -1.57 -3.15 4.78
C ASP A 296 -1.72 -4.66 4.93
N ILE A 297 -1.78 -5.17 6.16
CA ILE A 297 -1.92 -6.60 6.39
C ILE A 297 -3.24 -7.10 5.83
N THR A 298 -3.18 -8.25 5.14
CA THR A 298 -4.36 -8.91 4.63
C THR A 298 -5.15 -9.56 5.76
N ARG A 299 -6.39 -9.94 5.47
CA ARG A 299 -7.22 -10.70 6.40
C ARG A 299 -6.55 -12.02 6.75
N GLU A 300 -5.99 -12.70 5.76
CA GLU A 300 -5.32 -13.99 5.88
C GLU A 300 -4.08 -13.87 6.77
N GLN A 301 -3.27 -12.81 6.58
CA GLN A 301 -2.15 -12.46 7.45
C GLN A 301 -2.60 -12.15 8.88
N LEU A 302 -3.70 -11.42 9.07
CA LEU A 302 -4.24 -11.17 10.41
C LEU A 302 -4.68 -12.45 11.12
N VAL A 303 -5.29 -13.39 10.39
CA VAL A 303 -5.65 -14.71 10.94
C VAL A 303 -4.39 -15.48 11.34
N ALA A 304 -3.37 -15.52 10.48
CA ALA A 304 -2.11 -16.19 10.77
C ALA A 304 -1.40 -15.57 11.98
N LEU A 305 -1.33 -14.24 12.07
CA LEU A 305 -0.77 -13.53 13.21
C LEU A 305 -1.54 -13.82 14.50
N THR A 306 -2.87 -13.89 14.42
CA THR A 306 -3.68 -14.21 15.60
C THR A 306 -3.38 -15.61 16.11
N LYS A 307 -3.25 -16.59 15.22
CA LYS A 307 -2.87 -17.97 15.58
C LYS A 307 -1.47 -18.02 16.19
N ALA A 308 -0.50 -17.40 15.53
CA ALA A 308 0.87 -17.32 16.02
C ALA A 308 0.95 -16.65 17.40
N TYR A 309 0.15 -15.60 17.64
CA TYR A 309 0.05 -14.96 18.95
C TYR A 309 -0.59 -15.87 20.01
N ILE A 310 -1.61 -16.66 19.66
CA ILE A 310 -2.23 -17.66 20.55
C ILE A 310 -1.27 -18.82 20.86
N GLU A 311 -0.39 -19.16 19.93
CA GLU A 311 0.63 -20.19 20.13
C GLU A 311 1.87 -19.66 20.86
N TRP A 312 2.05 -18.34 20.90
CA TRP A 312 3.23 -17.70 21.48
C TRP A 312 3.28 -17.94 23.01
N PRO A 313 4.30 -18.66 23.52
CA PRO A 313 4.38 -19.00 24.95
C PRO A 313 4.67 -17.80 25.85
N PHE A 314 5.24 -16.72 25.29
CA PHE A 314 5.61 -15.51 26.02
C PHE A 314 4.59 -14.38 25.86
N ARG A 315 3.40 -14.66 25.32
CA ARG A 315 2.38 -13.62 25.18
C ARG A 315 2.02 -13.04 26.55
N PRO A 316 1.86 -11.71 26.68
CA PRO A 316 1.34 -11.12 27.91
C PRO A 316 -0.02 -11.71 28.27
N LEU A 317 -0.21 -12.13 29.52
CA LEU A 317 -1.47 -12.66 30.03
C LEU A 317 -2.12 -11.63 30.97
N GLY A 318 -3.40 -11.30 30.77
CA GLY A 318 -4.15 -10.45 31.71
C GLY A 318 -3.78 -8.96 31.69
N SER A 319 -3.64 -8.33 32.86
CA SER A 319 -3.43 -6.88 33.04
C SER A 319 -2.12 -6.35 32.46
N GLU A 320 -1.12 -7.21 32.25
CA GLU A 320 0.16 -6.87 31.62
C GLU A 320 -0.01 -6.41 30.16
N ALA A 321 -1.05 -6.90 29.47
CA ALA A 321 -1.40 -6.44 28.12
C ALA A 321 -1.97 -5.01 28.08
N LEU A 322 -2.51 -4.52 29.20
CA LEU A 322 -3.01 -3.15 29.35
C LEU A 322 -1.86 -2.18 29.69
N GLU A 323 -0.93 -2.60 30.55
CA GLU A 323 0.22 -1.77 30.98
C GLU A 323 1.24 -1.53 29.85
N ALA A 324 1.45 -2.50 28.94
CA ALA A 324 2.31 -2.31 27.77
C ALA A 324 1.85 -1.16 26.85
N SER A 325 0.56 -0.77 26.92
CA SER A 325 0.02 0.38 26.19
C SER A 325 0.11 1.72 26.93
N GLU A 326 0.34 1.70 28.26
CA GLU A 326 0.37 2.90 29.10
C GLU A 326 1.80 3.44 29.32
N VAL A 327 2.84 2.61 29.16
CA VAL A 327 4.24 3.01 29.43
C VAL A 327 4.85 3.92 28.34
N GLU A 328 4.23 4.06 27.15
CA GLU A 328 4.69 4.99 26.09
C GLU A 328 4.08 6.41 26.16
N VAL A 329 3.31 6.74 27.21
CA VAL A 329 2.77 8.10 27.43
C VAL A 329 3.45 8.75 28.64
N VAL A 330 4.76 9.01 28.56
CA VAL A 330 5.48 9.99 29.39
C VAL A 330 6.47 10.76 28.56
#